data_AF-G0VAP6-F1
#
_entry.id   AF-G0VAP6-F1
#
_cell.length_a   1.000
_cell.length_b   1.000
_cell.length_c   1.000
_cell.angle_alpha   90.00
_cell.angle_beta   90.00
_cell.angle_gamma   90.00
#
_symmetry.space_group_name_H-M   'P 1'
#
loop_
_entity.id
_entity.type
_entity.pdbx_description
1 polymer ?
#
loop_
_entity_poly.entity_id
_entity_poly.type
_entity_poly.pdbx_seq_one_letter_code
_entity_poly.pdbx_strand_id
1 'polypeptide(L)'
;MLTNSIAVLSVTALMAQSAMAVNAYDKISFANVGFAGTFQSVKKMSNIYDNSTCKCEVEDRQWFSGTNAPLADYLSVHFRGPLTLSKFAFYTSPQFVINDSSSSDWTRGAYYDASSQTSSNVTFLTKAGKNSPCLGNALSYASTNGTGSASAATLLESDNLISSDQEYSIFSNVSCPKSGTGKGCGVYRDDIPAYYGFGGTTKMFLFEFEMPVETQKNSSSFEYYDMPAIWLLNDHIPRTSQYPNNANCSCWASGCGEFDIFEVMNGTERNHLYSTFHTFQGIEDLGTGIQSYGYIPRDTSSTMRGGVIFDSNGNTVTFVSNSTTFDDSLTVSSINSLFI
;
A
#
# COMPACT_ATOMS: atom_id res chain seq x y z
N MET A 1 75.34 31.34 -10.80
CA MET A 1 74.89 30.18 -10.00
C MET A 1 73.39 30.06 -10.21
N LEU A 2 72.93 28.99 -10.86
CA LEU A 2 71.52 28.77 -11.18
C LEU A 2 70.76 28.31 -9.93
N THR A 3 69.63 28.96 -9.65
CA THR A 3 68.63 28.52 -8.66
C THR A 3 67.56 27.70 -9.36
N ASN A 4 67.42 26.42 -8.96
CA ASN A 4 66.33 25.53 -9.37
C ASN A 4 65.08 25.83 -8.54
N SER A 5 63.96 26.13 -9.20
CA SER A 5 62.62 26.13 -8.59
C SER A 5 61.90 24.84 -8.97
N ILE A 6 61.59 24.01 -7.96
CA ILE A 6 60.79 22.79 -8.10
C ILE A 6 59.32 23.20 -8.02
N ALA A 7 58.56 22.96 -9.09
CA ALA A 7 57.11 23.07 -9.10
C ALA A 7 56.50 21.75 -8.58
N VAL A 8 55.82 21.82 -7.44
CA VAL A 8 55.00 20.71 -6.91
C VAL A 8 53.68 20.73 -7.66
N LEU A 9 53.43 19.70 -8.48
CA LEU A 9 52.13 19.48 -9.12
C LEU A 9 51.23 18.70 -8.15
N SER A 10 50.26 19.39 -7.55
CA SER A 10 49.20 18.78 -6.76
C SER A 10 48.20 18.11 -7.70
N VAL A 11 48.17 16.77 -7.74
CA VAL A 11 47.13 16.02 -8.46
C VAL A 11 45.91 15.90 -7.55
N THR A 12 44.92 16.75 -7.75
CA THR A 12 43.58 16.58 -7.18
C THR A 12 42.82 15.55 -8.02
N ALA A 13 42.62 14.35 -7.46
CA ALA A 13 41.73 13.36 -8.04
C ALA A 13 40.28 13.84 -7.90
N LEU A 14 39.65 14.18 -9.03
CA LEU A 14 38.22 14.49 -9.09
C LEU A 14 37.45 13.16 -9.02
N MET A 15 36.85 12.83 -7.88
CA MET A 15 35.86 11.75 -7.81
C MET A 15 34.58 12.22 -8.49
N ALA A 16 34.30 11.70 -9.68
CA ALA A 16 33.00 11.87 -10.33
C ALA A 16 31.98 11.03 -9.56
N GLN A 17 31.09 11.68 -8.80
CA GLN A 17 29.83 11.08 -8.40
C GLN A 17 28.99 10.89 -9.67
N SER A 18 28.84 9.65 -10.12
CA SER A 18 27.83 9.32 -11.13
C SER A 18 26.47 9.56 -10.49
N ALA A 19 25.79 10.65 -10.88
CA ALA A 19 24.36 10.78 -10.63
C ALA A 19 23.68 9.58 -11.31
N MET A 20 23.15 8.65 -10.52
CA MET A 20 22.35 7.55 -11.05
C MET A 20 21.09 8.17 -11.65
N ALA A 21 20.92 8.06 -12.96
CA ALA A 21 19.71 8.52 -13.62
C ALA A 21 18.53 7.65 -13.16
N VAL A 22 17.45 8.31 -12.71
CA VAL A 22 16.17 7.65 -12.46
C VAL A 22 15.56 7.25 -13.80
N ASN A 23 15.16 5.99 -13.96
CA ASN A 23 14.67 5.43 -15.22
C ASN A 23 13.22 4.93 -15.09
N ALA A 24 12.51 4.94 -16.22
CA ALA A 24 11.20 4.33 -16.41
C ALA A 24 11.31 2.82 -16.62
N TYR A 25 10.40 2.05 -16.00
CA TYR A 25 10.31 0.60 -16.13
C TYR A 25 8.85 0.14 -16.16
N ASP A 26 8.61 -1.06 -16.66
CA ASP A 26 7.30 -1.73 -16.51
C ASP A 26 7.22 -2.55 -15.21
N LYS A 27 8.37 -2.74 -14.54
CA LYS A 27 8.56 -3.64 -13.40
C LYS A 27 9.54 -3.03 -12.40
N ILE A 28 9.22 -3.11 -11.11
CA ILE A 28 10.07 -2.69 -10.00
C ILE A 28 10.20 -3.87 -9.04
N SER A 29 11.43 -4.26 -8.71
CA SER A 29 11.70 -5.42 -7.86
C SER A 29 12.48 -5.05 -6.61
N PHE A 30 12.05 -5.62 -5.48
CA PHE A 30 12.76 -5.67 -4.22
C PHE A 30 13.07 -7.13 -3.93
N ALA A 31 14.29 -7.40 -3.48
CA ALA A 31 14.74 -8.74 -3.10
C ALA A 31 15.08 -8.78 -1.61
N ASN A 32 15.05 -9.98 -1.03
CA ASN A 32 15.30 -10.21 0.40
C ASN A 32 14.32 -9.46 1.32
N VAL A 33 13.08 -9.28 0.90
CA VAL A 33 12.02 -8.70 1.71
C VAL A 33 11.66 -9.65 2.84
N GLY A 34 11.68 -9.14 4.07
CA GLY A 34 11.47 -9.92 5.29
C GLY A 34 12.62 -9.79 6.28
N PHE A 35 12.28 -9.48 7.52
CA PHE A 35 13.24 -9.36 8.62
C PHE A 35 12.58 -9.71 9.95
N ALA A 36 13.39 -9.93 10.99
CA ALA A 36 12.89 -10.04 12.36
C ALA A 36 12.81 -8.65 13.00
N GLY A 37 11.67 -8.32 13.56
CA GLY A 37 11.43 -7.02 14.16
C GLY A 37 10.30 -7.06 15.19
N THR A 38 9.94 -5.87 15.66
CA THR A 38 8.80 -5.71 16.57
C THR A 38 7.99 -4.49 16.22
N PHE A 39 6.69 -4.53 16.50
CA PHE A 39 5.81 -3.36 16.53
C PHE A 39 4.97 -3.36 17.81
N GLN A 40 4.20 -2.30 18.05
CA GLN A 40 3.31 -2.18 19.19
C GLN A 40 1.87 -1.96 18.70
N SER A 41 1.01 -2.95 18.92
CA SER A 41 -0.43 -2.84 18.67
C SER A 41 -1.09 -1.90 19.67
N VAL A 42 -2.26 -1.36 19.30
CA VAL A 42 -3.12 -0.65 20.24
C VAL A 42 -3.68 -1.62 21.27
N LYS A 43 -3.48 -1.33 22.55
CA LYS A 43 -3.99 -2.08 23.70
C LYS A 43 -5.38 -1.62 24.13
N LYS A 44 -5.61 -0.31 24.11
CA LYS A 44 -6.85 0.29 24.59
C LYS A 44 -7.02 1.69 24.02
N MET A 45 -8.25 2.01 23.64
CA MET A 45 -8.68 3.36 23.30
C MET A 45 -9.68 3.85 24.35
N SER A 46 -9.50 5.07 24.86
CA SER A 46 -10.36 5.64 25.91
C SER A 46 -10.79 7.04 25.52
N ASN A 47 -12.06 7.37 25.79
CA ASN A 47 -12.65 8.69 25.56
C ASN A 47 -12.39 9.23 24.13
N ILE A 48 -12.55 8.36 23.12
CA ILE A 48 -12.09 8.63 21.75
C ILE A 48 -12.78 9.83 21.07
N TYR A 49 -13.82 10.41 21.68
CA TYR A 49 -14.53 11.59 21.19
C TYR A 49 -14.43 12.80 22.13
N ASP A 50 -13.64 12.71 23.20
CA ASP A 50 -13.41 13.80 24.12
C ASP A 50 -12.11 14.54 23.78
N ASN A 51 -12.19 15.84 23.51
CA ASN A 51 -11.03 16.64 23.08
C ASN A 51 -9.90 16.73 24.11
N SER A 52 -10.19 16.49 25.40
CA SER A 52 -9.22 16.68 26.49
C SER A 52 -8.65 15.37 27.02
N THR A 53 -9.36 14.26 26.82
CA THR A 53 -9.03 12.96 27.46
C THR A 53 -8.90 11.80 26.48
N CYS A 54 -9.01 12.05 25.17
CA CYS A 54 -8.77 11.04 24.12
C CYS A 54 -7.37 10.44 24.28
N LYS A 55 -7.31 9.11 24.48
CA LYS A 55 -6.06 8.41 24.76
C LYS A 55 -6.01 7.05 24.08
N CYS A 56 -4.86 6.73 23.51
CA CYS A 56 -4.48 5.39 23.08
C CYS A 56 -3.32 4.88 23.92
N GLU A 57 -3.45 3.65 24.39
CA GLU A 57 -2.41 2.88 25.06
C GLU A 57 -1.98 1.76 24.13
N VAL A 58 -0.68 1.46 24.10
CA VAL A 58 -0.11 0.39 23.26
C VAL A 58 0.21 -0.85 24.09
N GLU A 59 0.29 -1.98 23.41
CA GLU A 59 0.75 -3.24 23.98
C GLU A 59 2.28 -3.25 24.15
N ASP A 60 2.77 -4.28 24.85
CA ASP A 60 4.19 -4.63 24.78
C ASP A 60 4.56 -4.99 23.33
N ARG A 61 5.86 -4.91 23.02
CA ARG A 61 6.38 -5.20 21.68
C ARG A 61 5.99 -6.61 21.23
N GLN A 62 5.32 -6.68 20.09
CA GLN A 62 4.95 -7.91 19.39
C GLN A 62 6.02 -8.24 18.35
N TRP A 63 6.49 -9.47 18.34
CA TRP A 63 7.53 -9.94 17.43
C TRP A 63 6.94 -10.44 16.12
N PHE A 64 7.62 -10.13 15.02
CA PHE A 64 7.40 -10.75 13.72
C PHE A 64 8.75 -11.18 13.13
N SER A 65 8.72 -12.16 12.22
CA SER A 65 9.89 -12.57 11.45
C SER A 65 9.46 -13.38 10.23
N GLY A 66 10.40 -13.62 9.31
CA GLY A 66 10.23 -14.49 8.16
C GLY A 66 10.10 -13.73 6.85
N THR A 67 9.96 -14.50 5.77
CA THR A 67 9.82 -13.98 4.40
C THR A 67 8.64 -13.02 4.31
N ASN A 68 8.85 -11.90 3.63
CA ASN A 68 7.88 -10.81 3.44
C ASN A 68 7.39 -10.15 4.73
N ALA A 69 7.91 -10.49 5.92
CA ALA A 69 7.46 -9.88 7.17
C ALA A 69 7.92 -8.40 7.27
N PRO A 70 7.09 -7.50 7.82
CA PRO A 70 5.79 -7.74 8.45
C PRO A 70 4.60 -7.86 7.46
N LEU A 71 4.82 -7.60 6.17
CA LEU A 71 3.76 -7.64 5.16
C LEU A 71 3.24 -9.04 4.84
N ALA A 72 3.81 -10.12 5.39
CA ALA A 72 3.24 -11.46 5.34
C ALA A 72 1.89 -11.59 6.09
N ASP A 73 1.60 -10.63 6.96
CA ASP A 73 0.34 -10.51 7.70
C ASP A 73 -0.84 -10.10 6.79
N TYR A 74 -2.02 -9.91 7.37
CA TYR A 74 -3.20 -9.41 6.66
C TYR A 74 -3.04 -7.95 6.27
N LEU A 75 -3.24 -7.66 4.98
CA LEU A 75 -3.14 -6.32 4.41
C LEU A 75 -4.47 -5.81 3.89
N SER A 76 -4.78 -4.56 4.19
CA SER A 76 -5.85 -3.81 3.55
C SER A 76 -5.30 -3.05 2.35
N VAL A 77 -6.10 -2.87 1.30
CA VAL A 77 -5.69 -2.16 0.09
C VAL A 77 -6.28 -0.76 0.10
N HIS A 78 -5.51 0.25 -0.27
CA HIS A 78 -5.90 1.66 -0.17
C HIS A 78 -5.70 2.37 -1.50
N PHE A 79 -6.53 3.37 -1.75
CA PHE A 79 -6.58 4.11 -3.00
C PHE A 79 -6.68 5.60 -2.68
N ARG A 80 -5.92 6.42 -3.42
CA ARG A 80 -6.01 7.89 -3.41
C ARG A 80 -6.16 8.40 -4.84
N GLY A 81 -7.02 9.38 -5.03
CA GLY A 81 -7.29 9.95 -6.35
C GLY A 81 -6.26 10.99 -6.82
N PRO A 82 -6.35 11.43 -8.09
CA PRO A 82 -7.36 11.06 -9.09
C PRO A 82 -7.23 9.62 -9.61
N LEU A 83 -8.25 8.79 -9.39
CA LEU A 83 -8.20 7.35 -9.69
C LEU A 83 -9.60 6.76 -9.93
N THR A 84 -9.71 5.87 -10.92
CA THR A 84 -10.88 4.99 -11.13
C THR A 84 -10.42 3.54 -11.04
N LEU A 85 -11.17 2.69 -10.35
CA LEU A 85 -10.90 1.24 -10.25
C LEU A 85 -11.94 0.46 -11.05
N SER A 86 -11.50 -0.27 -12.07
CA SER A 86 -12.35 -1.13 -12.88
C SER A 86 -12.41 -2.56 -12.34
N LYS A 87 -11.26 -3.12 -11.94
CA LYS A 87 -11.17 -4.49 -11.39
C LYS A 87 -10.16 -4.60 -10.28
N PHE A 88 -10.47 -5.47 -9.33
CA PHE A 88 -9.56 -5.89 -8.27
C PHE A 88 -9.56 -7.42 -8.16
N ALA A 89 -8.40 -8.02 -7.93
CA ALA A 89 -8.31 -9.40 -7.49
C ALA A 89 -7.18 -9.62 -6.51
N PHE A 90 -7.40 -10.55 -5.60
CA PHE A 90 -6.40 -11.05 -4.66
C PHE A 90 -6.17 -12.53 -4.91
N TYR A 91 -4.91 -12.96 -4.90
CA TYR A 91 -4.51 -14.34 -5.11
C TYR A 91 -3.54 -14.80 -4.02
N THR A 92 -3.57 -16.10 -3.76
CA THR A 92 -2.55 -16.80 -2.97
C THR A 92 -2.02 -17.99 -3.75
N SER A 93 -0.80 -18.41 -3.43
CA SER A 93 -0.20 -19.64 -3.92
C SER A 93 0.48 -20.35 -2.74
N PRO A 94 0.42 -21.70 -2.65
CA PRO A 94 1.11 -22.44 -1.60
C PRO A 94 2.62 -22.18 -1.58
N GLN A 95 3.23 -22.08 -2.76
CA GLN A 95 4.62 -21.71 -2.96
C GLN A 95 4.79 -21.21 -4.38
N PHE A 96 5.37 -20.02 -4.55
CA PHE A 96 5.68 -19.47 -5.85
C PHE A 96 6.97 -18.68 -5.78
N VAL A 97 7.89 -18.94 -6.69
CA VAL A 97 9.11 -18.16 -6.88
C VAL A 97 9.13 -17.69 -8.33
N ILE A 98 9.33 -16.40 -8.53
CA ILE A 98 9.31 -15.79 -9.86
C ILE A 98 10.37 -16.47 -10.73
N ASN A 99 9.98 -16.84 -11.95
CA ASN A 99 10.80 -17.57 -12.93
C ASN A 99 11.18 -19.01 -12.53
N ASP A 100 10.54 -19.59 -11.52
CA ASP A 100 10.68 -21.00 -11.15
C ASP A 100 9.46 -21.80 -11.64
N SER A 101 9.70 -22.75 -12.56
CA SER A 101 8.65 -23.60 -13.11
C SER A 101 8.17 -24.70 -12.16
N SER A 102 8.88 -24.93 -11.04
CA SER A 102 8.46 -25.88 -10.01
C SER A 102 7.46 -25.29 -8.98
N SER A 103 7.14 -24.00 -9.14
CA SER A 103 6.15 -23.28 -8.35
C SER A 103 4.74 -23.89 -8.42
N SER A 104 3.87 -23.42 -7.54
CA SER A 104 2.44 -23.75 -7.52
C SER A 104 1.62 -22.67 -8.21
N ASP A 105 0.53 -23.10 -8.86
CA ASP A 105 -0.45 -22.20 -9.46
C ASP A 105 -1.13 -21.31 -8.39
N TRP A 106 -1.73 -20.23 -8.87
CA TRP A 106 -2.39 -19.22 -8.03
C TRP A 106 -3.90 -19.45 -8.01
N THR A 107 -4.50 -19.25 -6.84
CA THR A 107 -5.96 -19.31 -6.64
C THR A 107 -6.49 -17.93 -6.24
N ARG A 108 -7.54 -17.47 -6.93
CA ARG A 108 -8.22 -16.19 -6.63
C ARG A 108 -9.00 -16.31 -5.32
N GLY A 109 -8.65 -15.46 -4.35
CA GLY A 109 -9.30 -15.38 -3.03
C GLY A 109 -10.26 -14.20 -2.88
N ALA A 110 -10.16 -13.19 -3.73
CA ALA A 110 -11.12 -12.08 -3.81
C ALA A 110 -11.19 -11.52 -5.22
N TYR A 111 -12.34 -10.95 -5.56
CA TYR A 111 -12.59 -10.38 -6.88
C TYR A 111 -13.60 -9.24 -6.80
N TYR A 112 -13.41 -8.25 -7.65
CA TYR A 112 -14.38 -7.20 -7.94
C TYR A 112 -14.24 -6.78 -9.41
N ASP A 113 -15.39 -6.55 -10.06
CA ASP A 113 -15.48 -6.00 -11.41
C ASP A 113 -16.64 -4.99 -11.47
N ALA A 114 -16.27 -3.73 -11.71
CA ALA A 114 -17.18 -2.59 -11.73
C ALA A 114 -18.23 -2.69 -12.84
N SER A 115 -17.83 -3.15 -14.02
CA SER A 115 -18.71 -3.19 -15.19
C SER A 115 -19.82 -4.22 -15.04
N SER A 116 -19.46 -5.40 -14.56
CA SER A 116 -20.39 -6.51 -14.32
C SER A 116 -21.10 -6.42 -12.97
N GLN A 117 -20.68 -5.50 -12.09
CA GLN A 117 -21.14 -5.41 -10.70
C GLN A 117 -21.02 -6.75 -9.96
N THR A 118 -19.94 -7.48 -10.23
CA THR A 118 -19.65 -8.76 -9.56
C THR A 118 -18.60 -8.58 -8.50
N SER A 119 -18.74 -9.30 -7.39
CA SER A 119 -17.73 -9.33 -6.34
C SER A 119 -17.74 -10.66 -5.59
N SER A 120 -16.60 -10.97 -5.00
CA SER A 120 -16.42 -12.04 -4.04
C SER A 120 -15.37 -11.62 -3.03
N ASN A 121 -15.69 -11.73 -1.75
CA ASN A 121 -14.75 -11.45 -0.65
C ASN A 121 -14.14 -10.02 -0.69
N VAL A 122 -14.95 -9.01 -0.96
CA VAL A 122 -14.55 -7.59 -1.05
C VAL A 122 -15.53 -6.75 -0.24
N THR A 123 -15.01 -5.79 0.53
CA THR A 123 -15.78 -4.74 1.22
C THR A 123 -15.06 -3.41 1.05
N PHE A 124 -15.76 -2.42 0.49
CA PHE A 124 -15.25 -1.06 0.30
C PHE A 124 -15.54 -0.19 1.53
N LEU A 125 -14.49 0.38 2.11
CA LEU A 125 -14.57 1.28 3.27
C LEU A 125 -13.91 2.63 2.95
N THR A 126 -14.32 3.71 3.59
CA THR A 126 -13.70 5.03 3.45
C THR A 126 -13.47 5.69 4.81
N LYS A 127 -12.64 6.74 4.86
CA LYS A 127 -12.40 7.58 6.04
C LYS A 127 -13.46 8.66 6.25
N ALA A 128 -14.73 8.35 5.96
CA ALA A 128 -15.87 9.26 6.13
C ALA A 128 -16.66 9.02 7.43
N GLY A 129 -16.14 8.17 8.32
CA GLY A 129 -16.71 7.95 9.64
C GLY A 129 -16.43 9.09 10.62
N LYS A 130 -16.92 8.95 11.85
CA LYS A 130 -16.85 10.00 12.87
C LYS A 130 -15.40 10.40 13.19
N ASN A 131 -15.10 11.70 13.17
CA ASN A 131 -13.78 12.18 13.54
C ASN A 131 -13.51 12.04 15.05
N SER A 132 -12.28 11.63 15.40
CA SER A 132 -11.76 11.57 16.75
C SER A 132 -10.60 12.57 16.92
N PRO A 133 -10.51 13.32 18.03
CA PRO A 133 -9.40 14.24 18.25
C PRO A 133 -8.03 13.57 18.33
N CYS A 134 -7.92 12.29 18.73
CA CYS A 134 -6.64 11.57 18.75
C CYS A 134 -6.49 10.49 17.67
N LEU A 135 -7.59 9.93 17.15
CA LEU A 135 -7.56 8.88 16.11
C LEU A 135 -7.91 9.37 14.70
N GLY A 136 -8.29 10.62 14.51
CA GLY A 136 -8.75 11.10 13.20
C GLY A 136 -10.06 10.43 12.76
N ASN A 137 -10.32 10.46 11.45
CA ASN A 137 -11.55 9.95 10.88
C ASN A 137 -11.67 8.42 10.98
N ALA A 138 -12.88 7.93 11.29
CA ALA A 138 -13.17 6.50 11.35
C ALA A 138 -13.40 5.91 9.96
N LEU A 139 -13.28 4.58 9.88
CA LEU A 139 -13.82 3.84 8.76
C LEU A 139 -15.36 3.89 8.77
N SER A 140 -15.94 3.96 7.58
CA SER A 140 -17.36 3.69 7.31
C SER A 140 -17.47 2.93 5.99
N TYR A 141 -18.61 2.33 5.69
CA TYR A 141 -18.82 1.76 4.36
C TYR A 141 -18.71 2.87 3.31
N ALA A 142 -18.05 2.61 2.19
CA ALA A 142 -17.96 3.56 1.09
C ALA A 142 -19.29 3.66 0.34
N SER A 143 -19.61 4.84 -0.19
CA SER A 143 -20.66 5.03 -1.20
C SER A 143 -20.29 4.33 -2.52
N THR A 144 -21.25 4.18 -3.43
CA THR A 144 -21.04 3.52 -4.74
C THR A 144 -20.00 4.21 -5.61
N ASN A 145 -19.75 5.51 -5.42
CA ASN A 145 -18.69 6.22 -6.15
C ASN A 145 -17.37 6.33 -5.35
N GLY A 146 -17.27 5.73 -4.17
CA GLY A 146 -16.04 5.73 -3.36
C GLY A 146 -15.71 7.04 -2.64
N THR A 147 -16.52 8.09 -2.79
CA THR A 147 -16.22 9.45 -2.29
C THR A 147 -16.84 9.80 -0.93
N GLY A 148 -17.74 8.96 -0.41
CA GLY A 148 -18.52 9.25 0.80
C GLY A 148 -18.91 8.01 1.58
N SER A 149 -19.79 8.17 2.56
CA SER A 149 -20.24 7.07 3.43
C SER A 149 -21.57 6.44 2.98
N ALA A 150 -21.73 5.15 3.26
CA ALA A 150 -22.95 4.37 3.11
C ALA A 150 -23.35 3.71 4.45
N SER A 151 -24.61 3.30 4.56
CA SER A 151 -25.13 2.61 5.77
C SER A 151 -24.83 1.11 5.81
N ALA A 152 -24.46 0.52 4.68
CA ALA A 152 -24.13 -0.90 4.51
C ALA A 152 -23.08 -1.06 3.41
N ALA A 153 -22.49 -2.25 3.30
CA ALA A 153 -21.55 -2.57 2.23
C ALA A 153 -22.22 -2.39 0.85
N THR A 154 -21.59 -1.57 0.00
CA THR A 154 -21.97 -1.37 -1.40
C THR A 154 -20.77 -1.62 -2.30
N LEU A 155 -21.03 -2.07 -3.53
CA LEU A 155 -20.01 -2.14 -4.56
C LEU A 155 -19.78 -0.76 -5.17
N LEU A 156 -18.56 -0.52 -5.63
CA LEU A 156 -18.30 0.66 -6.45
C LEU A 156 -18.98 0.49 -7.81
N GLU A 157 -19.59 1.55 -8.33
CA GLU A 157 -20.12 1.61 -9.69
C GLU A 157 -19.00 1.82 -10.72
N SER A 158 -19.29 1.72 -12.02
CA SER A 158 -18.27 1.95 -13.06
C SER A 158 -17.73 3.38 -13.07
N ASP A 159 -18.57 4.35 -12.67
CA ASP A 159 -18.19 5.76 -12.52
C ASP A 159 -17.78 6.03 -11.07
N ASN A 160 -16.61 5.53 -10.70
CA ASN A 160 -16.07 5.61 -9.33
C ASN A 160 -14.82 6.49 -9.23
N LEU A 161 -14.70 7.49 -10.10
CA LEU A 161 -13.57 8.43 -10.06
C LEU A 161 -13.53 9.15 -8.71
N ILE A 162 -12.51 8.82 -7.92
CA ILE A 162 -12.11 9.61 -6.77
C ILE A 162 -11.15 10.71 -7.24
N SER A 163 -11.33 11.93 -6.76
CA SER A 163 -10.47 13.09 -7.04
C SER A 163 -9.31 13.17 -6.04
N SER A 164 -8.43 14.15 -6.18
CA SER A 164 -7.34 14.41 -5.24
C SER A 164 -7.82 14.44 -3.78
N ASP A 165 -7.01 13.87 -2.87
CA ASP A 165 -7.30 13.63 -1.43
C ASP A 165 -8.43 12.66 -1.09
N GLN A 166 -9.28 12.32 -2.05
CA GLN A 166 -10.33 11.33 -1.82
C GLN A 166 -9.71 9.94 -1.77
N GLU A 167 -10.15 9.16 -0.80
CA GLU A 167 -9.59 7.85 -0.51
C GLU A 167 -10.68 6.85 -0.10
N TYR A 168 -10.46 5.61 -0.51
CA TYR A 168 -11.16 4.46 0.03
C TYR A 168 -10.19 3.29 0.16
N SER A 169 -10.67 2.23 0.78
CA SER A 169 -9.93 1.00 1.03
C SER A 169 -10.77 -0.23 0.74
N ILE A 170 -10.10 -1.34 0.46
CA ILE A 170 -10.70 -2.65 0.28
C ILE A 170 -10.21 -3.57 1.39
N PHE A 171 -11.18 -4.20 2.04
CA PHE A 171 -11.01 -5.33 2.95
C PHE A 171 -11.66 -6.59 2.37
N SER A 172 -11.39 -7.73 3.00
CA SER A 172 -12.17 -8.94 2.77
C SER A 172 -13.62 -8.78 3.27
N ASN A 173 -14.47 -9.78 3.04
CA ASN A 173 -15.80 -9.83 3.69
C ASN A 173 -15.79 -10.65 4.99
N VAL A 174 -14.62 -11.06 5.48
CA VAL A 174 -14.46 -11.83 6.72
C VAL A 174 -14.52 -10.89 7.92
N SER A 175 -15.62 -10.92 8.66
CA SER A 175 -15.82 -10.03 9.82
C SER A 175 -14.83 -10.30 10.94
N CYS A 176 -14.41 -9.23 11.60
CA CYS A 176 -13.59 -9.33 12.79
C CYS A 176 -14.32 -10.01 13.95
N PRO A 177 -13.60 -10.78 14.80
CA PRO A 177 -14.12 -11.13 16.11
C PRO A 177 -14.23 -9.87 16.97
N LYS A 178 -14.87 -9.98 18.14
CA LYS A 178 -14.95 -8.87 19.11
C LYS A 178 -13.58 -8.25 19.37
N SER A 179 -13.51 -6.92 19.28
CA SER A 179 -12.36 -6.08 19.61
C SER A 179 -11.71 -6.48 20.93
N GLY A 180 -10.38 -6.63 20.92
CA GLY A 180 -9.60 -6.95 22.10
C GLY A 180 -8.16 -7.34 21.78
N THR A 181 -7.28 -7.21 22.78
CA THR A 181 -5.89 -7.64 22.68
C THR A 181 -5.77 -9.15 22.49
N GLY A 182 -4.79 -9.58 21.69
CA GLY A 182 -4.59 -10.99 21.34
C GLY A 182 -5.75 -11.64 20.55
N LYS A 183 -6.71 -10.86 20.04
CA LYS A 183 -7.74 -11.31 19.11
C LYS A 183 -7.28 -11.04 17.67
N GLY A 184 -7.83 -11.76 16.70
CA GLY A 184 -7.31 -11.73 15.33
C GLY A 184 -7.35 -10.37 14.64
N CYS A 185 -8.28 -9.47 14.99
CA CYS A 185 -8.28 -8.08 14.48
C CYS A 185 -7.70 -7.05 15.47
N GLY A 186 -7.21 -7.51 16.62
CA GLY A 186 -6.76 -6.65 17.72
C GLY A 186 -7.85 -5.74 18.27
N VAL A 187 -7.41 -4.60 18.80
CA VAL A 187 -8.29 -3.52 19.26
C VAL A 187 -8.64 -2.63 18.07
N TYR A 188 -9.93 -2.39 17.88
CA TYR A 188 -10.48 -1.50 16.85
C TYR A 188 -11.66 -0.69 17.41
N ARG A 189 -12.04 0.39 16.73
CA ARG A 189 -13.12 1.31 17.13
C ARG A 189 -14.47 0.58 17.16
N ASP A 190 -15.33 0.89 18.12
CA ASP A 190 -16.61 0.16 18.27
C ASP A 190 -17.68 0.59 17.26
N ASP A 191 -17.52 1.76 16.64
CA ASP A 191 -18.48 2.37 15.72
C ASP A 191 -18.09 2.29 14.24
N ILE A 192 -17.24 1.32 13.88
CA ILE A 192 -16.82 1.08 12.49
C ILE A 192 -17.21 -0.32 12.00
N PRO A 193 -17.40 -0.52 10.68
CA PRO A 193 -17.27 -1.84 10.10
C PRO A 193 -15.85 -2.37 10.28
N ALA A 194 -15.70 -3.63 10.69
CA ALA A 194 -14.42 -4.25 10.97
C ALA A 194 -14.31 -5.62 10.30
N TYR A 195 -13.36 -5.72 9.37
CA TYR A 195 -13.08 -6.90 8.58
C TYR A 195 -11.58 -7.19 8.58
N TYR A 196 -11.19 -8.43 8.30
CA TYR A 196 -9.81 -8.77 7.96
C TYR A 196 -9.45 -8.20 6.60
N GLY A 197 -8.18 -7.88 6.40
CA GLY A 197 -7.59 -7.67 5.08
C GLY A 197 -7.36 -9.00 4.35
N PHE A 198 -6.34 -9.02 3.51
CA PHE A 198 -5.93 -10.18 2.73
C PHE A 198 -4.54 -10.64 3.18
N GLY A 199 -4.44 -11.85 3.70
CA GLY A 199 -3.23 -12.39 4.33
C GLY A 199 -2.56 -13.51 3.52
N GLY A 200 -1.33 -13.85 3.93
CA GLY A 200 -0.56 -14.95 3.35
C GLY A 200 0.86 -14.50 2.96
N THR A 201 1.86 -15.35 3.18
CA THR A 201 3.25 -15.03 2.83
C THR A 201 3.42 -14.85 1.32
N THR A 202 2.89 -15.78 0.54
CA THR A 202 2.93 -15.76 -0.93
C THR A 202 1.57 -15.34 -1.47
N LYS A 203 1.50 -14.10 -1.95
CA LYS A 203 0.25 -13.44 -2.31
C LYS A 203 0.45 -12.45 -3.45
N MET A 204 -0.63 -12.13 -4.14
CA MET A 204 -0.62 -11.20 -5.26
C MET A 204 -1.89 -10.36 -5.26
N PHE A 205 -1.75 -9.08 -5.54
CA PHE A 205 -2.85 -8.13 -5.70
C PHE A 205 -2.82 -7.60 -7.13
N LEU A 206 -3.93 -7.70 -7.85
CA LEU A 206 -4.06 -7.25 -9.23
C LEU A 206 -5.15 -6.18 -9.35
N PHE A 207 -4.92 -5.24 -10.25
CA PHE A 207 -5.74 -4.06 -10.47
C PHE A 207 -5.89 -3.78 -11.97
N GLU A 208 -7.10 -3.40 -12.38
CA GLU A 208 -7.35 -2.67 -13.62
C GLU A 208 -7.89 -1.29 -13.21
N PHE A 209 -7.18 -0.23 -13.57
CA PHE A 209 -7.41 1.11 -13.04
C PHE A 209 -7.02 2.20 -14.04
N GLU A 210 -7.50 3.41 -13.80
CA GLU A 210 -7.09 4.63 -14.49
C GLU A 210 -6.59 5.65 -13.46
N MET A 211 -5.59 6.44 -13.83
CA MET A 211 -5.07 7.56 -13.00
C MET A 211 -5.06 8.86 -13.83
N PRO A 212 -6.22 9.41 -14.20
CA PRO A 212 -6.31 10.58 -15.07
C PRO A 212 -5.74 11.82 -14.39
N VAL A 213 -5.38 12.85 -15.17
CA VAL A 213 -4.95 14.14 -14.61
C VAL A 213 -6.10 14.78 -13.82
N GLU A 214 -5.81 15.32 -12.64
CA GLU A 214 -6.78 16.10 -11.88
C GLU A 214 -7.32 17.28 -12.71
N THR A 215 -8.65 17.44 -12.70
CA THR A 215 -9.35 18.50 -13.44
C THR A 215 -9.71 19.69 -12.56
N GLN A 216 -9.76 19.49 -11.24
CA GLN A 216 -9.96 20.56 -10.29
C GLN A 216 -8.77 21.53 -10.30
N LYS A 217 -9.02 22.80 -9.97
CA LYS A 217 -7.94 23.80 -9.91
C LYS A 217 -7.06 23.55 -8.69
N ASN A 218 -5.76 23.37 -8.90
CA ASN A 218 -4.79 23.27 -7.81
C ASN A 218 -4.94 24.44 -6.82
N SER A 219 -5.00 24.13 -5.53
CA SER A 219 -5.14 25.10 -4.46
C SER A 219 -4.60 24.52 -3.14
N SER A 220 -4.41 25.39 -2.14
CA SER A 220 -3.98 24.99 -0.80
C SER A 220 -5.02 24.17 -0.02
N SER A 221 -6.20 23.93 -0.57
CA SER A 221 -7.19 23.01 0.02
C SER A 221 -6.81 21.55 -0.15
N PHE A 222 -5.91 21.24 -1.08
CA PHE A 222 -5.45 19.89 -1.32
C PHE A 222 -4.16 19.60 -0.58
N GLU A 223 -4.09 18.44 0.07
CA GLU A 223 -2.86 17.91 0.65
C GLU A 223 -2.03 17.19 -0.42
N TYR A 224 -2.69 16.37 -1.23
CA TYR A 224 -2.14 15.52 -2.30
C TYR A 224 -2.84 15.80 -3.63
N TYR A 225 -2.83 17.06 -4.08
CA TYR A 225 -3.33 17.45 -5.40
C TYR A 225 -2.66 16.60 -6.48
N ASP A 226 -3.40 15.96 -7.38
CA ASP A 226 -2.94 15.16 -8.54
C ASP A 226 -1.78 14.20 -8.20
N MET A 227 -1.93 13.49 -7.08
CA MET A 227 -0.97 12.52 -6.56
C MET A 227 -1.69 11.20 -6.20
N PRO A 228 -2.20 10.46 -7.22
CA PRO A 228 -2.91 9.22 -6.96
C PRO A 228 -1.97 8.15 -6.42
N ALA A 229 -2.56 7.21 -5.68
CA ALA A 229 -1.81 6.07 -5.16
C ALA A 229 -2.68 4.81 -4.99
N ILE A 230 -2.01 3.65 -5.06
CA ILE A 230 -2.52 2.35 -4.63
C ILE A 230 -1.48 1.73 -3.69
N TRP A 231 -1.86 1.44 -2.45
CA TRP A 231 -0.94 0.92 -1.44
C TRP A 231 -1.58 -0.11 -0.52
N LEU A 232 -0.74 -0.73 0.30
CA LEU A 232 -1.10 -1.77 1.24
C LEU A 232 -0.71 -1.34 2.66
N LEU A 233 -1.65 -1.47 3.59
CA LEU A 233 -1.39 -1.27 5.02
C LEU A 233 -1.64 -2.58 5.76
N ASN A 234 -0.84 -2.88 6.80
CA ASN A 234 -1.25 -3.84 7.82
C ASN A 234 -2.68 -3.49 8.27
N ASP A 235 -3.58 -4.46 8.21
CA ASP A 235 -5.02 -4.22 8.33
C ASP A 235 -5.46 -3.73 9.73
N HIS A 236 -4.56 -3.79 10.73
CA HIS A 236 -4.74 -3.16 12.04
C HIS A 236 -4.72 -1.63 11.98
N ILE A 237 -3.95 -1.05 11.07
CA ILE A 237 -3.78 0.41 10.94
C ILE A 237 -5.13 1.10 10.73
N PRO A 238 -5.86 0.85 9.63
CA PRO A 238 -7.12 1.54 9.35
C PRO A 238 -8.24 1.22 10.35
N ARG A 239 -8.23 0.04 10.99
CA ARG A 239 -9.21 -0.32 12.03
C ARG A 239 -9.05 0.51 13.32
N THR A 240 -7.88 1.07 13.54
CA THR A 240 -7.57 1.96 14.67
C THR A 240 -7.52 3.40 14.20
N SER A 241 -6.47 3.75 13.47
CA SER A 241 -6.26 5.06 12.85
C SER A 241 -5.18 4.99 11.76
N GLN A 242 -5.55 5.39 10.54
CA GLN A 242 -4.60 5.57 9.45
C GLN A 242 -3.84 6.90 9.57
N TYR A 243 -4.55 7.99 9.92
CA TYR A 243 -3.98 9.32 10.10
C TYR A 243 -4.22 9.83 11.53
N PRO A 244 -3.48 9.30 12.52
CA PRO A 244 -3.69 9.67 13.91
C PRO A 244 -3.09 11.03 14.24
N ASN A 245 -3.73 11.77 15.15
CA ASN A 245 -3.10 12.92 15.82
C ASN A 245 -2.23 12.48 17.01
N ASN A 246 -2.38 11.22 17.46
CA ASN A 246 -1.54 10.60 18.47
C ASN A 246 -0.95 9.30 17.89
N ALA A 247 0.36 9.26 17.66
CA ALA A 247 1.05 8.13 17.06
C ALA A 247 0.79 6.78 17.76
N ASN A 248 0.51 6.76 19.07
CA ASN A 248 0.16 5.52 19.80
C ASN A 248 -1.18 4.91 19.38
N CYS A 249 -2.00 5.63 18.61
CA CYS A 249 -3.27 5.16 18.09
C CYS A 249 -3.14 4.36 16.78
N SER A 250 -1.92 4.17 16.28
CA SER A 250 -1.66 3.39 15.07
C SER A 250 -0.40 2.57 15.24
N CYS A 251 -0.45 1.28 14.89
CA CYS A 251 0.76 0.46 14.89
C CYS A 251 1.76 0.90 13.82
N TRP A 252 1.34 1.71 12.84
CA TRP A 252 2.19 2.18 11.75
C TRP A 252 3.45 2.86 12.29
N ALA A 253 3.30 3.75 13.26
CA ALA A 253 4.41 4.48 13.90
C ALA A 253 5.43 3.56 14.60
N SER A 254 5.09 2.29 14.81
CA SER A 254 5.94 1.27 15.41
C SER A 254 6.36 0.17 14.43
N GLY A 255 6.05 0.31 13.13
CA GLY A 255 6.59 -0.54 12.06
C GLY A 255 5.79 -1.80 11.77
N CYS A 256 4.46 -1.81 11.96
CA CYS A 256 3.62 -2.95 11.55
C CYS A 256 3.49 -3.12 10.03
N GLY A 257 3.90 -2.11 9.25
CA GLY A 257 4.21 -2.25 7.83
C GLY A 257 3.22 -1.59 6.88
N GLU A 258 3.79 -1.01 5.83
CA GLU A 258 3.11 -0.48 4.66
C GLU A 258 3.95 -0.72 3.40
N PHE A 259 3.28 -0.90 2.26
CA PHE A 259 3.90 -0.95 0.95
C PHE A 259 3.08 -0.22 -0.09
N ASP A 260 3.68 0.82 -0.68
CA ASP A 260 3.13 1.54 -1.80
C ASP A 260 3.43 0.76 -3.08
N ILE A 261 2.36 0.39 -3.79
CA ILE A 261 2.49 -0.34 -5.05
C ILE A 261 2.74 0.68 -6.15
N PHE A 262 1.82 1.62 -6.30
CA PHE A 262 1.89 2.70 -7.27
C PHE A 262 1.63 4.01 -6.55
N GLU A 263 2.64 4.83 -6.33
CA GLU A 263 2.46 6.14 -5.69
C GLU A 263 3.17 7.26 -6.46
N VAL A 264 2.43 8.35 -6.69
CA VAL A 264 3.03 9.63 -7.00
C VAL A 264 3.51 10.29 -5.71
N MET A 265 4.83 10.41 -5.54
CA MET A 265 5.45 10.87 -4.28
C MET A 265 5.32 12.39 -4.04
N ASN A 266 5.27 13.18 -5.10
CA ASN A 266 5.17 14.64 -4.98
C ASN A 266 4.64 15.31 -6.25
N GLY A 267 4.27 16.59 -6.11
CA GLY A 267 3.71 17.38 -7.20
C GLY A 267 4.67 17.77 -8.34
N THR A 268 5.97 17.47 -8.27
CA THR A 268 6.90 17.63 -9.40
C THR A 268 7.07 16.34 -10.21
N GLU A 269 6.72 15.19 -9.63
CA GLU A 269 6.91 13.85 -10.18
C GLU A 269 5.56 13.19 -10.52
N ARG A 270 4.57 13.99 -10.92
CA ARG A 270 3.14 13.59 -11.08
C ARG A 270 2.87 12.43 -12.02
N ASN A 271 3.83 12.15 -12.90
CA ASN A 271 3.74 11.10 -13.92
C ASN A 271 4.59 9.87 -13.59
N HIS A 272 5.18 9.79 -12.39
CA HIS A 272 6.05 8.71 -11.98
C HIS A 272 5.44 7.99 -10.77
N LEU A 273 5.15 6.70 -10.95
CA LEU A 273 4.64 5.82 -9.91
C LEU A 273 5.82 5.06 -9.29
N TYR A 274 6.11 5.36 -8.04
CA TYR A 274 7.14 4.69 -7.26
C TYR A 274 6.52 3.59 -6.41
N SER A 275 7.32 2.58 -6.09
CA SER A 275 6.98 1.61 -5.05
C SER A 275 7.87 1.86 -3.84
N THR A 276 7.30 1.79 -2.65
CA THR A 276 7.99 2.18 -1.42
C THR A 276 7.66 1.23 -0.28
N PHE A 277 8.68 0.76 0.43
CA PHE A 277 8.48 0.02 1.68
C PHE A 277 8.55 0.96 2.88
N HIS A 278 7.50 0.97 3.70
CA HIS A 278 7.48 1.65 4.99
C HIS A 278 7.57 0.60 6.11
N THR A 279 8.79 0.13 6.34
CA THR A 279 9.14 -0.84 7.40
C THR A 279 10.49 -0.48 8.00
N PHE A 280 10.85 -1.04 9.17
CA PHE A 280 12.20 -0.85 9.74
C PHE A 280 13.27 -1.76 9.11
N GLN A 281 12.98 -2.40 7.97
CA GLN A 281 13.99 -3.18 7.27
C GLN A 281 15.02 -2.24 6.62
N GLY A 282 16.19 -2.07 7.23
CA GLY A 282 17.29 -1.32 6.63
C GLY A 282 17.18 0.22 6.72
N ILE A 283 16.16 0.74 7.41
CA ILE A 283 15.98 2.17 7.70
C ILE A 283 15.50 2.38 9.14
N GLU A 284 15.71 3.59 9.67
CA GLU A 284 15.26 3.99 11.02
C GLU A 284 14.07 4.95 11.00
N ASP A 285 13.84 5.65 9.88
CA ASP A 285 12.73 6.57 9.71
C ASP A 285 11.69 5.99 8.76
N LEU A 286 10.57 5.53 9.32
CA LEU A 286 9.46 5.01 8.55
C LEU A 286 8.88 6.03 7.57
N GLY A 287 8.88 7.32 7.89
CA GLY A 287 8.27 8.33 7.03
C GLY A 287 9.01 8.50 5.70
N THR A 288 10.32 8.27 5.69
CA THR A 288 11.12 8.30 4.46
C THR A 288 10.89 7.06 3.59
N GLY A 289 10.69 5.89 4.21
CA GLY A 289 10.55 4.62 3.51
C GLY A 289 11.78 4.19 2.70
N ILE A 290 11.69 3.03 2.05
CA ILE A 290 12.64 2.57 1.04
C ILE A 290 11.96 2.63 -0.31
N GLN A 291 12.09 3.78 -0.96
CA GLN A 291 11.58 4.02 -2.30
C GLN A 291 12.45 3.31 -3.34
N SER A 292 11.82 2.80 -4.40
CA SER A 292 12.53 2.31 -5.58
C SER A 292 13.33 3.41 -6.27
N TYR A 293 14.51 3.06 -6.80
CA TYR A 293 15.34 3.97 -7.61
C TYR A 293 14.73 4.30 -8.98
N GLY A 294 13.80 3.48 -9.47
CA GLY A 294 13.08 3.69 -10.72
C GLY A 294 11.58 3.84 -10.48
N TYR A 295 10.85 4.18 -11.53
CA TYR A 295 9.40 4.36 -11.51
C TYR A 295 8.71 3.62 -12.65
N ILE A 296 7.42 3.37 -12.47
CA ILE A 296 6.51 3.01 -13.54
C ILE A 296 5.85 4.30 -14.07
N PRO A 297 5.86 4.57 -15.39
CA PRO A 297 5.17 5.73 -15.92
C PRO A 297 3.67 5.66 -15.63
N ARG A 298 3.11 6.74 -15.08
CA ARG A 298 1.67 6.93 -14.98
C ARG A 298 1.13 7.25 -16.37
N ASP A 299 0.26 6.38 -16.90
CA ASP A 299 -0.54 6.72 -18.07
C ASP A 299 -1.80 7.45 -17.62
N THR A 300 -1.90 8.73 -17.99
CA THR A 300 -3.02 9.59 -17.59
C THR A 300 -4.19 9.56 -18.58
N SER A 301 -4.08 8.75 -19.64
CA SER A 301 -5.00 8.73 -20.77
C SER A 301 -5.60 7.36 -21.07
N SER A 302 -5.05 6.31 -20.48
CA SER A 302 -5.45 4.92 -20.73
C SER A 302 -5.59 4.13 -19.45
N THR A 303 -6.31 3.02 -19.53
CA THR A 303 -6.37 2.02 -18.47
C THR A 303 -5.02 1.33 -18.29
N MET A 304 -4.59 1.20 -17.03
CA MET A 304 -3.42 0.45 -16.60
C MET A 304 -3.88 -0.88 -15.99
N ARG A 305 -3.09 -1.94 -16.21
CA ARG A 305 -3.30 -3.26 -15.62
C ARG A 305 -2.01 -3.75 -14.99
N GLY A 306 -2.09 -4.26 -13.77
CA GLY A 306 -0.91 -4.72 -13.07
C GLY A 306 -1.15 -4.87 -11.59
N GLY A 307 -0.09 -4.84 -10.80
CA GLY A 307 -0.17 -4.93 -9.35
C GLY A 307 1.15 -5.36 -8.74
N VAL A 308 1.07 -6.15 -7.65
CA VAL A 308 2.23 -6.61 -6.90
C VAL A 308 2.17 -8.11 -6.63
N ILE A 309 3.32 -8.78 -6.74
CA ILE A 309 3.54 -10.15 -6.28
C ILE A 309 4.50 -10.13 -5.08
N PHE A 310 4.14 -10.85 -4.03
CA PHE A 310 5.02 -11.26 -2.93
C PHE A 310 5.29 -12.75 -3.10
N ASP A 311 6.51 -13.11 -3.49
CA ASP A 311 6.88 -14.50 -3.74
C ASP A 311 7.34 -15.22 -2.44
N SER A 312 7.61 -16.52 -2.51
CA SER A 312 8.01 -17.32 -1.36
C SER A 312 9.47 -17.14 -0.91
N ASN A 313 10.29 -16.42 -1.69
CA ASN A 313 11.71 -16.17 -1.41
C ASN A 313 12.00 -14.73 -1.00
N GLY A 314 10.97 -13.89 -0.82
CA GLY A 314 11.16 -12.51 -0.41
C GLY A 314 11.45 -11.59 -1.59
N ASN A 315 11.06 -11.98 -2.80
CA ASN A 315 10.99 -11.04 -3.91
C ASN A 315 9.59 -10.41 -3.93
N THR A 316 9.57 -9.09 -3.89
CA THR A 316 8.38 -8.29 -4.15
C THR A 316 8.53 -7.61 -5.49
N VAL A 317 7.59 -7.81 -6.40
CA VAL A 317 7.62 -7.21 -7.73
C VAL A 317 6.33 -6.48 -8.02
N THR A 318 6.43 -5.15 -8.14
CA THR A 318 5.39 -4.31 -8.73
C THR A 318 5.52 -4.33 -10.24
N PHE A 319 4.42 -4.42 -10.98
CA PHE A 319 4.46 -4.45 -12.44
C PHE A 319 3.20 -3.87 -13.08
N VAL A 320 3.35 -3.44 -14.34
CA VAL A 320 2.24 -3.18 -15.27
C VAL A 320 2.37 -4.05 -16.51
N SER A 321 1.26 -4.64 -16.96
CA SER A 321 1.20 -5.48 -18.15
C SER A 321 -0.23 -5.58 -18.70
N ASN A 322 -0.39 -5.29 -19.99
CA ASN A 322 -1.66 -5.46 -20.70
C ASN A 322 -2.12 -6.92 -20.81
N SER A 323 -1.21 -7.87 -20.58
CA SER A 323 -1.48 -9.31 -20.58
C SER A 323 -2.01 -9.83 -19.25
N THR A 324 -2.16 -8.96 -18.24
CA THR A 324 -2.72 -9.33 -16.93
C THR A 324 -4.17 -9.77 -17.09
N THR A 325 -4.48 -10.99 -16.64
CA THR A 325 -5.85 -11.52 -16.57
C THR A 325 -6.29 -11.66 -15.12
N PHE A 326 -7.60 -11.78 -14.92
CA PHE A 326 -8.23 -11.88 -13.60
C PHE A 326 -8.97 -13.21 -13.47
N ASP A 327 -8.44 -14.31 -14.00
CA ASP A 327 -9.12 -15.61 -14.00
C ASP A 327 -9.19 -16.21 -12.57
N ASP A 328 -10.07 -17.18 -12.32
CA ASP A 328 -10.20 -17.84 -11.01
C ASP A 328 -8.92 -18.55 -10.54
N SER A 329 -8.12 -19.00 -11.50
CA SER A 329 -6.81 -19.61 -11.27
C SER A 329 -5.83 -19.11 -12.32
N LEU A 330 -4.59 -18.85 -11.92
CA LEU A 330 -3.52 -18.44 -12.83
C LEU A 330 -2.39 -19.45 -12.76
N THR A 331 -1.95 -19.93 -13.92
CA THR A 331 -0.88 -20.91 -14.00
C THR A 331 0.48 -20.28 -13.69
N VAL A 332 1.44 -21.09 -13.22
CA VAL A 332 2.84 -20.64 -13.07
C VAL A 332 3.37 -20.03 -14.37
N SER A 333 3.10 -20.66 -15.51
CA SER A 333 3.56 -20.17 -16.82
C SER A 333 2.96 -18.82 -17.20
N SER A 334 1.66 -18.60 -16.93
CA SER A 334 1.03 -17.31 -17.25
C SER A 334 1.62 -16.19 -16.40
N ILE A 335 1.90 -16.44 -15.12
CA ILE A 335 2.51 -15.42 -14.25
C ILE A 335 3.97 -15.17 -14.63
N ASN A 336 4.77 -16.22 -14.83
CA ASN A 336 6.18 -16.04 -15.25
C ASN A 336 6.30 -15.31 -16.59
N SER A 337 5.32 -15.48 -17.51
CA SER A 337 5.30 -14.76 -18.78
C SER A 337 5.18 -13.23 -18.63
N LEU A 338 4.66 -12.75 -17.48
CA LEU A 338 4.63 -11.32 -17.16
C LEU A 338 6.02 -10.77 -16.85
N PHE A 339 6.97 -11.62 -16.45
CA PHE A 339 8.30 -11.22 -15.97
C PHE A 339 9.43 -11.48 -16.96
N ILE A 340 9.18 -12.24 -18.03
CA ILE A 340 10.11 -12.45 -19.15
C ILE A 340 10.28 -11.17 -19.99
#